data_AF-A0A317EB68-F1
#
_entry.id   AF-A0A317EB68-F1
#
_cell.length_a   1.000
_cell.length_b   1.000
_cell.length_c   1.000
_cell.angle_alpha   90.00
_cell.angle_beta   90.00
_cell.angle_gamma   90.00
#
_symmetry.space_group_name_H-M   'P 1'
#
loop_
_entity.id
_entity.type
_entity.pdbx_description
1 polymer ?
#
loop_
_entity_poly.entity_id
_entity_poly.type
_entity_poly.pdbx_seq_one_letter_code
_entity_poly.pdbx_strand_id
1 'polypeptide(L)'
;MDIVLPGFDAYVVERAEDLEPVMNRLLTHTAVYGLSDAGLAANRLAVTEMMRVPEMVAAYYREGHEKLIAAVGRWLGRQAAAGHLRLDRPERAAAMLLSMAYADLTREAMVTGEPPEPEKIAAWVAEAVAIFLRGAVPR
;
A
#
# COMPACT_ATOMS: atom_id res chain seq x y z
N MET A 1 -4.08 6.02 -17.58
CA MET A 1 -3.46 6.84 -16.52
C MET A 1 -2.33 6.02 -15.96
N ASP A 2 -1.09 6.30 -16.38
CA ASP A 2 0.06 5.60 -15.86
C ASP A 2 0.26 6.03 -14.40
N ILE A 3 -0.07 5.14 -13.48
CA ILE A 3 0.29 5.31 -12.07
C ILE A 3 1.79 5.07 -12.02
N VAL A 4 2.57 6.15 -12.13
CA VAL A 4 4.00 6.11 -11.86
C VAL A 4 4.14 5.95 -10.35
N LEU A 5 4.29 4.70 -9.93
CA LEU A 5 4.64 4.39 -8.55
C LEU A 5 5.97 5.09 -8.22
N PRO A 6 6.11 5.63 -7.00
CA PRO A 6 7.33 6.31 -6.60
C PRO A 6 8.52 5.35 -6.70
N GLY A 7 9.71 5.89 -6.95
CA GLY A 7 10.94 5.12 -6.85
C GLY A 7 11.12 4.63 -5.41
N PHE A 8 10.83 3.35 -5.16
CA PHE A 8 10.96 2.73 -3.83
C PHE A 8 12.39 2.75 -3.29
N ASP A 9 13.36 3.07 -4.14
CA ASP A 9 14.77 3.20 -3.80
C ASP A 9 15.08 4.46 -2.97
N ALA A 10 14.16 5.44 -2.93
CA ALA A 10 14.25 6.58 -2.02
C ALA A 10 13.98 6.22 -0.54
N TYR A 11 13.37 5.06 -0.28
CA TYR A 11 13.05 4.59 1.08
C TYR A 11 14.17 3.69 1.60
N VAL A 12 15.27 4.33 1.98
CA VAL A 12 16.47 3.67 2.52
C VAL A 12 16.29 3.39 4.01
N VAL A 13 16.67 2.17 4.42
CA VAL A 13 16.79 1.75 5.82
C VAL A 13 18.26 1.40 6.03
N GLU A 14 18.97 2.18 6.84
CA GLU A 14 20.39 1.94 7.14
C GLU A 14 20.53 1.09 8.41
N ARG A 15 19.64 1.30 9.38
CA ARG A 15 19.62 0.62 10.66
C ARG A 15 18.21 0.13 10.98
N ALA A 16 18.11 -0.90 11.82
CA ALA A 16 16.82 -1.50 12.17
C ALA A 16 15.82 -0.50 12.78
N GLU A 17 16.30 0.50 13.53
CA GLU A 17 15.47 1.57 14.11
C GLU A 17 14.87 2.53 13.07
N ASP A 18 15.42 2.58 11.86
CA ASP A 18 14.91 3.43 10.78
C ASP A 18 13.73 2.75 10.04
N LEU A 19 13.51 1.45 10.27
CA LEU A 19 12.53 0.65 9.52
C LEU A 19 11.10 1.18 9.64
N GLU A 20 10.65 1.41 10.87
CA GLU A 20 9.30 1.91 11.16
C GLU A 20 9.03 3.30 10.55
N PRO A 21 9.85 4.34 10.81
CA PRO A 21 9.60 5.66 10.23
C PRO A 21 9.71 5.66 8.69
N VAL A 22 10.58 4.83 8.10
CA VAL A 22 10.68 4.71 6.63
C VAL A 22 9.44 4.02 6.06
N MET A 23 8.96 2.95 6.68
CA MET A 23 7.75 2.23 6.25
C MET A 23 6.49 3.11 6.38
N ASN A 24 6.38 3.88 7.45
CA ASN A 24 5.30 4.87 7.63
C ASN A 24 5.29 5.90 6.50
N ARG A 25 6.45 6.48 6.16
CA ARG A 25 6.54 7.45 5.05
C ARG A 25 6.21 6.81 3.70
N LEU A 26 6.70 5.60 3.46
CA LEU A 26 6.43 4.84 2.24
C LEU A 26 4.93 4.61 2.05
N LEU A 27 4.25 4.05 3.06
CA LEU A 27 2.83 3.75 2.96
C LEU A 27 1.95 5.00 2.96
N THR A 28 2.31 6.04 3.70
CA THR A 28 1.56 7.31 3.66
C THR A 28 1.67 7.96 2.29
N HIS A 29 2.88 7.95 1.69
CA HIS A 29 3.08 8.52 0.36
C HIS A 29 2.33 7.74 -0.73
N THR A 30 2.26 6.42 -0.63
CA THR A 30 1.51 5.60 -1.63
C THR A 30 -0.01 5.66 -1.45
N ALA A 31 -0.51 6.07 -0.29
CA ALA A 31 -1.94 6.16 -0.02
C ALA A 31 -2.67 7.11 -1.00
N VAL A 32 -2.01 8.19 -1.42
CA VAL A 32 -2.59 9.24 -2.29
C VAL A 32 -3.04 8.72 -3.65
N TYR A 33 -2.47 7.61 -4.15
CA TYR A 33 -2.85 7.04 -5.44
C TYR A 33 -4.22 6.35 -5.40
N GLY A 34 -4.61 5.81 -4.24
CA GLY A 34 -5.90 5.12 -4.06
C GLY A 34 -6.94 5.93 -3.32
N LEU A 35 -6.51 6.77 -2.37
CA LEU A 35 -7.38 7.49 -1.43
C LEU A 35 -7.58 8.97 -1.79
N SER A 36 -7.08 9.43 -2.94
CA SER A 36 -7.44 10.75 -3.48
C SER A 36 -8.78 10.72 -4.21
N ASP A 37 -9.37 11.90 -4.47
CA ASP A 37 -10.59 12.03 -5.26
C ASP A 37 -10.51 11.29 -6.61
N ALA A 38 -9.40 11.45 -7.31
CA ALA A 38 -9.17 10.80 -8.60
C ALA A 38 -9.03 9.28 -8.46
N GLY A 39 -8.33 8.80 -7.42
CA GLY A 39 -8.18 7.37 -7.13
C GLY A 39 -9.52 6.70 -6.81
N LEU A 40 -10.33 7.35 -5.97
CA LEU A 40 -11.67 6.89 -5.60
C LEU A 40 -12.63 6.93 -6.79
N ALA A 41 -12.58 7.98 -7.61
CA ALA A 41 -13.38 8.05 -8.84
C ALA A 41 -13.04 6.92 -9.82
N ALA A 42 -11.75 6.61 -9.99
CA ALA A 42 -11.31 5.49 -10.82
C ALA A 42 -11.77 4.14 -10.25
N ASN A 43 -11.70 3.96 -8.92
CA ASN A 43 -12.18 2.75 -8.26
C ASN A 43 -13.70 2.56 -8.46
N ARG A 44 -14.50 3.63 -8.26
CA ARG A 44 -15.95 3.62 -8.53
C ARG A 44 -16.25 3.21 -9.96
N LEU A 45 -15.58 3.84 -10.92
CA LEU A 45 -15.77 3.51 -12.34
C LEU A 45 -15.44 2.04 -12.62
N ALA A 46 -14.33 1.53 -12.06
CA ALA A 46 -13.93 0.14 -12.22
C ALA A 46 -14.99 -0.83 -11.65
N VAL A 47 -15.54 -0.53 -10.47
CA VAL A 47 -16.60 -1.36 -9.84
C VAL A 47 -17.90 -1.33 -10.66
N THR A 48 -18.32 -0.16 -11.15
CA THR A 48 -19.58 -0.03 -11.92
C THR A 48 -19.49 -0.64 -13.32
N GLU A 49 -18.31 -0.60 -13.94
CA GLU A 49 -18.11 -1.06 -15.31
C GLU A 49 -17.59 -2.50 -15.42
N MET A 50 -17.30 -3.17 -14.30
CA MET A 50 -16.72 -4.53 -14.27
C MET A 50 -17.51 -5.55 -15.12
N MET A 51 -18.85 -5.47 -15.10
CA MET A 51 -19.69 -6.41 -15.87
C MET A 51 -19.75 -6.07 -17.37
N ARG A 52 -19.40 -4.83 -17.76
CA ARG A 52 -19.48 -4.34 -19.15
C ARG A 52 -18.15 -4.44 -19.87
N VAL A 53 -17.05 -4.14 -19.18
CA VAL A 53 -15.68 -4.08 -19.74
C VAL A 53 -14.68 -4.77 -18.81
N PRO A 54 -14.88 -6.08 -18.52
CA PRO A 54 -14.10 -6.80 -17.52
C PRO A 54 -12.59 -6.83 -17.82
N GLU A 55 -12.19 -6.90 -19.09
CA GLU A 55 -10.78 -6.92 -19.47
C GLU A 55 -10.07 -5.59 -19.15
N MET A 56 -10.75 -4.47 -19.36
CA MET A 56 -10.23 -3.14 -19.05
C MET A 56 -10.10 -2.95 -17.53
N VAL A 57 -11.10 -3.40 -16.76
CA VAL A 57 -11.06 -3.34 -15.29
C VAL A 57 -9.97 -4.24 -14.72
N ALA A 58 -9.80 -5.45 -15.27
CA ALA A 58 -8.70 -6.33 -14.91
C ALA A 58 -7.34 -5.70 -15.23
N ALA A 59 -7.19 -5.05 -16.39
CA ALA A 59 -5.98 -4.32 -16.73
C ALA A 59 -5.71 -3.17 -15.75
N TYR A 60 -6.72 -2.38 -15.39
CA TYR A 60 -6.61 -1.34 -14.36
C TYR A 60 -6.12 -1.90 -13.02
N TYR A 61 -6.67 -3.03 -12.57
CA TYR A 61 -6.25 -3.66 -11.32
C TYR A 61 -4.78 -4.13 -11.37
N ARG A 62 -4.37 -4.77 -12.47
CA ARG A 62 -2.98 -5.21 -12.68
C ARG A 62 -2.00 -4.03 -12.71
N GLU A 63 -2.35 -2.99 -13.46
CA GLU A 63 -1.49 -1.82 -13.68
C GLU A 63 -1.40 -0.90 -12.46
N GLY A 64 -2.34 -0.97 -11.52
CA GLY A 64 -2.29 -0.22 -10.26
C GLY A 64 -1.91 -1.10 -9.08
N HIS A 65 -2.88 -1.84 -8.56
CA HIS A 65 -2.80 -2.53 -7.28
C HIS A 65 -1.76 -3.65 -7.26
N GLU A 66 -1.70 -4.49 -8.29
CA GLU A 66 -0.71 -5.58 -8.34
C GLU A 66 0.72 -5.04 -8.48
N LYS A 67 0.92 -3.98 -9.27
CA LYS A 67 2.22 -3.30 -9.36
C LYS A 67 2.65 -2.71 -8.01
N LEU A 68 1.72 -2.15 -7.24
CA LEU A 68 2.00 -1.65 -5.89
C LEU A 68 2.42 -2.78 -4.94
N ILE A 69 1.68 -3.89 -4.91
CA ILE A 69 2.05 -5.08 -4.13
C ILE A 69 3.45 -5.55 -4.52
N ALA A 70 3.74 -5.68 -5.82
CA ALA A 70 5.04 -6.15 -6.29
C ALA A 70 6.17 -5.20 -5.90
N ALA A 71 5.94 -3.88 -5.95
CA ALA A 71 6.95 -2.89 -5.57
C ALA A 71 7.24 -2.91 -4.06
N VAL A 72 6.19 -2.94 -3.22
CA VAL A 72 6.32 -3.05 -1.76
C VAL A 72 6.95 -4.40 -1.38
N GLY A 73 6.57 -5.48 -2.06
CA GLY A 73 7.13 -6.82 -1.86
C GLY A 73 8.63 -6.87 -2.12
N ARG A 74 9.09 -6.27 -3.24
CA ARG A 74 10.53 -6.11 -3.51
C ARG A 74 11.23 -5.30 -2.43
N TRP A 75 10.63 -4.20 -1.98
CA TRP A 75 11.20 -3.38 -0.91
C TRP A 75 11.32 -4.17 0.41
N LEU A 76 10.27 -4.88 0.82
CA LEU A 76 10.29 -5.76 2.00
C LEU A 76 11.33 -6.87 1.87
N GLY A 77 11.47 -7.45 0.68
CA GLY A 77 12.48 -8.47 0.40
C GLY A 77 13.90 -7.97 0.61
N ARG A 78 14.20 -6.71 0.25
CA ARG A 78 15.50 -6.08 0.56
C ARG A 78 15.73 -5.94 2.06
N GLN A 79 14.70 -5.54 2.81
CA GLN A 79 14.82 -5.42 4.27
C GLN A 79 15.01 -6.78 4.95
N ALA A 80 14.38 -7.83 4.42
CA ALA A 80 14.59 -9.19 4.88
C ALA A 80 16.01 -9.69 4.57
N ALA A 81 16.52 -9.42 3.36
CA ALA A 81 17.89 -9.76 2.99
C ALA A 81 18.95 -9.01 3.83
N ALA A 82 18.64 -7.79 4.28
CA ALA A 82 19.47 -7.01 5.19
C ALA A 82 19.33 -7.43 6.67
N GLY A 83 18.46 -8.40 6.98
CA GLY A 83 18.24 -8.89 8.35
C GLY A 83 17.36 -7.98 9.22
N HIS A 84 16.76 -6.92 8.66
CA HIS A 84 15.82 -6.05 9.38
C HIS A 84 14.45 -6.68 9.57
N LEU A 85 14.08 -7.61 8.68
CA LEU A 85 12.81 -8.33 8.71
C LEU A 85 13.02 -9.84 8.62
N ARG A 86 12.09 -10.60 9.17
CA ARG A 86 11.98 -12.05 9.04
C ARG A 86 10.68 -12.40 8.31
N LEU A 87 10.76 -12.47 6.98
CA LEU A 87 9.64 -12.73 6.09
C LEU A 87 9.95 -13.88 5.12
N ASP A 88 9.14 -14.94 5.15
CA ASP A 88 9.31 -16.08 4.22
C ASP A 88 8.82 -15.78 2.80
N ARG A 89 7.79 -14.91 2.67
CA ARG A 89 7.14 -14.57 1.41
C ARG A 89 6.88 -13.06 1.32
N PRO A 90 7.88 -12.25 0.95
CA PRO A 90 7.78 -10.79 0.95
C PRO A 90 6.62 -10.22 0.13
N GLU A 91 6.29 -10.77 -1.06
CA GLU A 91 5.14 -10.26 -1.83
C GLU A 91 3.80 -10.53 -1.13
N ARG A 92 3.66 -11.70 -0.50
CA ARG A 92 2.44 -12.02 0.26
C ARG A 92 2.33 -11.14 1.50
N ALA A 93 3.44 -10.87 2.18
CA ALA A 93 3.49 -9.94 3.30
C ALA A 93 3.14 -8.51 2.88
N ALA A 94 3.57 -8.06 1.70
CA ALA A 94 3.20 -6.77 1.14
C ALA A 94 1.68 -6.66 0.92
N ALA A 95 1.05 -7.67 0.32
CA ALA A 95 -0.40 -7.67 0.13
C ALA A 95 -1.17 -7.59 1.47
N MET A 96 -0.69 -8.30 2.50
CA MET A 96 -1.28 -8.22 3.84
C MET A 96 -1.11 -6.83 4.45
N LEU A 97 0.11 -6.27 4.40
CA LEU A 97 0.42 -4.93 4.92
C LEU A 97 -0.43 -3.85 4.24
N LEU A 98 -0.54 -3.87 2.92
CA LEU A 98 -1.34 -2.91 2.15
C LEU A 98 -2.85 -3.04 2.46
N SER A 99 -3.33 -4.28 2.67
CA SER A 99 -4.71 -4.52 3.11
C SER A 99 -4.97 -3.91 4.49
N MET A 100 -4.05 -4.11 5.46
CA MET A 100 -4.16 -3.49 6.78
C MET A 100 -4.13 -1.96 6.71
N ALA A 101 -3.26 -1.40 5.86
CA ALA A 101 -3.05 0.03 5.76
C ALA A 101 -4.23 0.76 5.10
N TYR A 102 -4.93 0.16 4.14
CA TYR A 102 -5.85 0.91 3.27
C TYR A 102 -7.26 0.35 3.12
N ALA A 103 -7.51 -0.94 3.41
CA ALA A 103 -8.74 -1.58 2.99
C ALA A 103 -9.99 -0.92 3.58
N ASP A 104 -9.96 -0.61 4.88
CA ASP A 104 -11.12 -0.01 5.56
C ASP A 104 -11.28 1.48 5.22
N LEU A 105 -10.17 2.23 5.13
CA LEU A 105 -10.17 3.62 4.64
C LEU A 105 -10.78 3.72 3.23
N THR A 106 -10.41 2.80 2.33
CA THR A 106 -10.95 2.75 0.98
C THR A 106 -12.44 2.41 1.02
N ARG A 107 -12.85 1.44 1.85
CA ARG A 107 -14.25 1.04 1.99
C ARG A 107 -15.12 2.21 2.48
N GLU A 108 -14.67 2.89 3.53
CA GLU A 108 -15.37 4.05 4.08
C GLU A 108 -15.52 5.14 3.01
N ALA A 109 -14.43 5.52 2.35
CA ALA A 109 -14.43 6.57 1.33
C ALA A 109 -15.29 6.24 0.09
N MET A 110 -15.39 4.95 -0.26
CA MET A 110 -16.28 4.50 -1.33
C MET A 110 -17.77 4.60 -0.97
N VAL A 111 -18.11 4.45 0.32
CA VAL A 111 -19.48 4.54 0.84
C VAL A 111 -19.89 6.00 1.06
N THR A 112 -19.02 6.80 1.66
CA THR A 112 -19.30 8.22 1.96
C THR A 112 -19.16 9.11 0.74
N GLY A 113 -18.30 8.72 -0.22
CA GLY A 113 -17.93 9.54 -1.36
C GLY A 113 -16.81 10.53 -1.07
N GLU A 114 -16.32 10.59 0.17
CA GLU A 114 -15.32 11.55 0.64
C GLU A 114 -13.97 10.88 0.87
N PRO A 115 -12.85 11.47 0.40
CA PRO A 115 -11.52 10.96 0.72
C PRO A 115 -11.21 11.13 2.21
N PRO A 116 -10.45 10.20 2.82
CA PRO A 116 -10.05 10.34 4.22
C PRO A 116 -9.05 11.49 4.37
N GLU A 117 -9.15 12.20 5.50
CA GLU A 117 -8.23 13.29 5.84
C GLU A 117 -6.77 12.77 5.91
N PRO A 118 -5.76 13.56 5.48
CA PRO A 118 -4.36 13.15 5.51
C PRO A 118 -3.88 12.69 6.90
N GLU A 119 -4.32 13.36 7.96
CA GLU A 119 -3.99 13.05 9.35
C GLU A 119 -4.58 11.69 9.77
N LYS A 120 -5.81 11.38 9.32
CA LYS A 120 -6.45 10.07 9.54
C LYS A 120 -5.70 8.96 8.82
N ILE A 121 -5.27 9.19 7.58
CA ILE A 121 -4.46 8.24 6.82
C ILE A 121 -3.14 7.97 7.57
N ALA A 122 -2.42 9.01 7.98
CA ALA A 122 -1.13 8.88 8.65
C ALA A 122 -1.24 8.12 9.98
N ALA A 123 -2.25 8.43 10.80
CA ALA A 123 -2.49 7.72 12.06
C ALA A 123 -2.82 6.24 11.84
N TRP A 124 -3.72 5.94 10.89
CA TRP A 124 -4.11 4.56 10.57
C TRP A 124 -2.92 3.74 10.04
N VAL A 125 -2.13 4.32 9.13
CA VAL A 125 -0.93 3.68 8.58
C VAL A 125 0.08 3.40 9.69
N ALA A 126 0.31 4.33 10.62
CA ALA A 126 1.24 4.14 11.73
C ALA A 126 0.83 2.95 12.62
N GLU A 127 -0.46 2.83 12.94
CA GLU A 127 -0.97 1.70 13.72
C GLU A 127 -0.81 0.37 12.98
N ALA A 128 -1.16 0.34 11.68
CA ALA A 128 -1.02 -0.84 10.84
C ALA A 128 0.45 -1.31 10.75
N VAL A 129 1.39 -0.37 10.57
CA VAL A 129 2.83 -0.63 10.52
C VAL A 129 3.33 -1.16 11.86
N ALA A 130 2.95 -0.55 12.98
CA ALA A 130 3.34 -1.01 14.30
C ALA A 130 2.84 -2.45 14.57
N ILE A 131 1.61 -2.78 14.17
CA ILE A 131 1.07 -4.15 14.27
C ILE A 131 1.87 -5.12 13.38
N PHE A 132 2.12 -4.75 12.12
CA PHE A 132 2.84 -5.58 11.18
C PHE A 132 4.27 -5.88 11.65
N LEU A 133 5.00 -4.86 12.11
CA LEU A 133 6.38 -4.98 12.56
C LEU A 133 6.53 -5.92 13.76
N ARG A 134 5.58 -5.91 14.71
CA ARG A 134 5.57 -6.89 15.82
C ARG A 134 5.58 -8.35 15.37
N GLY A 135 5.01 -8.63 14.20
CA GLY A 135 5.02 -9.97 13.59
C GLY A 135 6.18 -10.23 12.64
N ALA A 136 6.83 -9.16 12.14
CA ALA A 136 7.76 -9.23 11.03
C ALA A 136 9.24 -9.00 11.42
N VAL A 137 9.54 -8.40 12.58
CA VAL A 137 10.93 -8.23 13.03
C VAL A 137 11.50 -9.53 13.63
N PRO A 138 12.83 -9.77 13.52
CA PRO A 138 13.49 -10.87 14.24
C PRO A 138 13.30 -10.75 15.76
N ARG A 139 13.22 -11.89 16.45
CA ARG A 139 13.15 -11.96 17.92
C ARG A 139 14.53 -12.09 18.54
#